data_AF-A0A7J2LMJ7-F1
#
_entry.id   AF-A0A7J2LMJ7-F1
#
_cell.length_a   1.000
_cell.length_b   1.000
_cell.length_c   1.000
_cell.angle_alpha   90.00
_cell.angle_beta   90.00
_cell.angle_gamma   90.00
#
_symmetry.space_group_name_H-M   'P 1'
#
loop_
_entity.id
_entity.type
_entity.pdbx_description
1 polymer ?
#
loop_
_entity_poly.entity_id
_entity_poly.type
_entity_poly.pdbx_seq_one_letter_code
_entity_poly.pdbx_strand_id
1 'polypeptide(L)' 'RYARADEIGVPLAVTVDHKTLEDDTVTVRDRDSWRQFRISIEKLPVAMSKYFKGKTSFEELMSQFKVIE' A
#
# COMPACT_ATOMS: atom_id res chain seq x y z
N ARG A 1 13.71 -5.02 -5.88
CA ARG A 1 13.48 -3.67 -5.31
C ARG A 1 12.91 -3.78 -3.90
N TYR A 2 11.83 -4.56 -3.71
CA TYR A 2 11.29 -4.84 -2.37
C TYR A 2 12.30 -5.42 -1.40
N ALA A 3 13.08 -6.45 -1.78
CA ALA A 3 14.11 -7.02 -0.88
C ALA A 3 15.03 -5.96 -0.25
N ARG A 4 15.52 -5.00 -1.05
CA ARG A 4 16.36 -3.90 -0.54
C ARG A 4 15.62 -2.94 0.41
N ALA A 5 14.33 -2.72 0.16
CA ALA A 5 13.50 -1.87 1.01
C ALA A 5 13.13 -2.59 2.31
N ASP A 6 12.85 -3.89 2.23
CA ASP A 6 12.56 -4.77 3.36
C ASP A 6 13.81 -4.86 4.27
N GLU A 7 15.02 -4.96 3.70
CA GLU A 7 16.31 -4.98 4.42
C GLU A 7 16.59 -3.71 5.24
N ILE A 8 16.16 -2.53 4.76
CA ILE A 8 16.33 -1.26 5.48
C ILE A 8 15.09 -0.91 6.32
N GLY A 9 14.13 -1.83 6.42
CA GLY A 9 12.99 -1.70 7.31
C GLY A 9 11.86 -0.79 6.82
N VAL A 10 11.72 -0.57 5.50
CA VAL A 10 10.56 0.17 4.95
C VAL A 10 9.28 -0.63 5.23
N PRO A 11 8.31 -0.09 5.97
CA PRO A 11 7.13 -0.86 6.40
C PRO A 11 6.15 -1.10 5.24
N LEU A 12 5.97 -0.11 4.36
CA LEU A 12 5.04 -0.18 3.24
C LEU A 12 5.76 0.17 1.94
N ALA A 13 5.47 -0.58 0.87
CA ALA A 13 5.97 -0.31 -0.46
C ALA A 13 4.84 -0.01 -1.43
N VAL A 14 4.95 1.12 -2.16
CA VAL A 14 3.97 1.52 -3.17
C VAL A 14 4.53 1.21 -4.55
N THR A 15 3.73 0.55 -5.38
CA THR A 15 4.09 0.15 -6.74
C THR A 15 3.15 0.77 -7.74
N VAL A 16 3.77 1.45 -8.70
CA VAL A 16 3.15 2.02 -9.90
C VAL A 16 3.38 1.01 -11.01
N ASP A 17 2.30 0.42 -11.51
CA ASP A 17 2.30 -0.58 -12.57
C ASP A 17 1.65 -0.02 -13.85
N HIS A 18 1.63 -0.81 -14.94
CA HIS A 18 0.99 -0.37 -16.18
C HIS A 18 -0.51 -0.08 -16.01
N LYS A 19 -1.17 -0.82 -15.11
CA LYS A 19 -2.59 -0.63 -14.84
C LYS A 19 -2.85 0.69 -14.10
N THR A 20 -1.87 1.25 -13.39
CA THR A 20 -1.94 2.62 -12.84
C THR A 20 -2.22 3.66 -13.92
N LEU A 21 -1.70 3.49 -15.14
CA LEU A 21 -1.96 4.41 -16.25
C LEU A 21 -3.39 4.31 -16.79
N GLU A 22 -4.07 3.19 -16.54
CA GLU A 22 -5.43 2.92 -17.03
C GLU A 22 -6.50 3.26 -15.99
N ASP A 23 -6.22 3.05 -14.70
CA ASP A 23 -7.22 3.13 -13.62
C ASP A 23 -6.86 4.10 -12.48
N ASP A 24 -5.76 4.85 -12.59
CA ASP A 24 -5.27 5.79 -11.56
C ASP A 24 -5.17 5.16 -10.16
N THR A 25 -4.87 3.86 -10.10
CA THR A 25 -4.66 3.15 -8.85
C THR A 25 -3.28 2.55 -8.74
N VAL A 26 -2.77 2.52 -7.50
CA VAL A 26 -1.47 1.97 -7.15
C VAL A 26 -1.63 0.79 -6.21
N THR A 27 -0.63 -0.08 -6.20
CA THR A 27 -0.59 -1.23 -5.29
C THR A 27 0.24 -0.89 -4.06
N VAL A 28 -0.30 -1.11 -2.87
CA VAL A 28 0.41 -0.97 -1.60
C VAL A 28 0.66 -2.36 -1.03
N ARG A 29 1.92 -2.67 -0.74
CA ARG A 29 2.37 -3.92 -0.11
C ARG A 29 2.90 -3.67 1.29
N ASP A 30 2.51 -4.54 2.21
CA ASP A 30 3.08 -4.60 3.56
C ASP A 30 4.30 -5.52 3.64
N ARG A 31 5.32 -5.06 4.37
CA ARG A 31 6.59 -5.79 4.52
C ARG A 31 6.43 -7.05 5.39
N ASP A 32 5.62 -6.98 6.45
CA ASP A 32 5.59 -8.03 7.47
C ASP A 32 4.65 -9.18 7.06
N SER A 33 3.49 -8.85 6.50
CA SER A 33 2.48 -9.82 6.05
C SER A 33 2.61 -10.25 4.59
N TRP A 34 3.39 -9.51 3.78
CA TRP A 34 3.50 -9.65 2.32
C TRP A 34 2.18 -9.48 1.56
N ARG A 35 1.12 -9.01 2.23
CA ARG A 35 -0.18 -8.78 1.62
C ARG A 35 -0.19 -7.46 0.87
N GLN A 36 -1.11 -7.37 -0.10
CA GLN A 36 -1.19 -6.24 -1.01
C GLN A 36 -2.64 -5.86 -1.32
N PHE A 37 -2.88 -4.55 -1.47
CA PHE A 37 -4.18 -4.01 -1.88
C PHE A 37 -4.00 -2.88 -2.90
N ARG A 38 -5.07 -2.60 -3.66
CA ARG A 38 -5.10 -1.51 -4.64
C ARG A 38 -5.88 -0.32 -4.10
N ILE A 39 -5.33 0.87 -4.23
CA ILE A 39 -5.94 2.13 -3.80
C ILE A 39 -5.78 3.19 -4.88
N SER A 40 -6.77 4.07 -5.04
CA SER A 40 -6.64 5.21 -5.95
C SER A 40 -5.56 6.18 -5.47
N ILE A 41 -4.85 6.80 -6.42
CA ILE A 41 -3.78 7.76 -6.14
C ILE A 41 -4.29 8.89 -5.23
N GLU A 42 -5.52 9.36 -5.44
CA GLU A 42 -6.13 10.42 -4.63
C GLU A 42 -6.27 10.07 -3.15
N LYS A 43 -6.56 8.79 -2.84
CA LYS A 43 -6.80 8.33 -1.45
C LYS A 43 -5.49 7.92 -0.75
N LEU A 44 -4.42 7.69 -1.51
CA LEU A 44 -3.14 7.22 -0.99
C LEU A 44 -2.54 8.13 0.10
N PRO A 45 -2.42 9.48 -0.07
CA PRO A 45 -1.79 10.33 0.93
C PRO A 45 -2.51 10.30 2.28
N VAL A 46 -3.85 10.26 2.24
CA VAL A 46 -4.68 10.20 3.43
C VAL A 46 -4.52 8.86 4.14
N ALA A 47 -4.51 7.75 3.39
CA ALA A 47 -4.29 6.41 3.93
C ALA A 47 -2.91 6.29 4.59
N MET A 48 -1.84 6.73 3.91
CA MET A 48 -0.48 6.71 4.44
C MET A 48 -0.37 7.59 5.69
N SER A 49 -0.96 8.79 5.69
CA SER A 49 -0.96 9.63 6.87
C SER A 49 -1.69 8.99 8.06
N LYS A 50 -2.75 8.20 7.85
CA LYS A 50 -3.45 7.51 8.94
C LYS A 50 -2.61 6.38 9.52
N TYR A 51 -2.00 5.58 8.64
CA TYR A 51 -1.11 4.49 9.01
C TYR A 51 0.09 4.99 9.83
N PHE A 52 0.85 5.97 9.32
CA PHE A 52 2.04 6.48 10.01
C PHE A 52 1.73 7.27 11.29
N LYS A 53 0.50 7.76 11.46
CA LYS A 53 0.03 8.38 12.71
C LYS A 53 -0.51 7.36 13.71
N GLY A 54 -0.46 6.05 13.40
CA GLY A 54 -0.98 4.98 14.24
C GLY A 54 -2.51 5.01 14.41
N LYS A 55 -3.22 5.70 13.50
CA LYS A 55 -4.69 5.84 13.57
C LYS A 55 -5.44 4.65 12.95
N THR A 56 -4.73 3.79 12.23
CA THR A 56 -5.31 2.66 11.50
C THR A 56 -4.26 1.57 11.29
N SER A 57 -4.67 0.31 11.22
CA SER A 57 -3.79 -0.84 10.91
C SER A 57 -3.77 -1.18 9.42
N PHE A 58 -2.84 -2.03 9.00
CA PHE A 58 -2.79 -2.50 7.61
C PHE A 58 -4.02 -3.34 7.24
N GLU A 59 -4.52 -4.16 8.16
CA GLU A 59 -5.73 -4.96 7.98
C GLU A 59 -6.97 -4.10 7.77
N GLU A 60 -7.08 -2.98 8.51
CA GLU A 60 -8.17 -2.03 8.33
C GLU A 60 -8.12 -1.34 6.96
N LEU A 61 -6.92 -0.99 6.48
CA LEU A 61 -6.75 -0.45 5.13
C LEU A 61 -7.15 -1.50 4.09
N MET A 62 -6.68 -2.73 4.23
CA MET A 62 -7.05 -3.84 3.35
C MET A 62 -8.56 -4.10 3.32
N SER A 63 -9.26 -3.95 4.45
CA SER A 63 -10.72 -4.10 4.49
C SER A 63 -11.46 -2.94 3.80
N GLN A 64 -10.86 -1.74 3.73
CA GLN A 64 -11.46 -0.57 3.10
C GLN A 64 -11.21 -0.51 1.59
N PHE A 65 -10.20 -1.21 1.09
CA PHE A 65 -9.76 -1.14 -0.30
C PHE A 65 -9.81 -2.51 -0.98
N LYS A 66 -9.76 -2.54 -2.31
CA LYS A 66 -9.82 -3.81 -3.05
C LYS A 66 -8.54 -4.60 -2.80
N VAL A 67 -8.67 -5.72 -2.10
CA VAL A 67 -7.59 -6.70 -1.95
C VAL A 67 -7.28 -7.31 -3.30
N ILE A 68 -6.01 -7.39 -3.64
CA ILE A 68 -5.54 -8.16 -4.81
C ILE A 68 -5.02 -9.48 -4.22
N GLU A 69 -5.64 -10.61 -4.60
CA GLU A 69 -5.11 -11.95 -4.32
C GLU A 69 -3.77 -12.18 -5.02
#